data_AF-A0A959DIR9-F1
#
_entry.id   AF-A0A959DIR9-F1
#
_cell.length_a   1.000
_cell.length_b   1.000
_cell.length_c   1.000
_cell.angle_alpha   90.00
_cell.angle_beta   90.00
_cell.angle_gamma   90.00
#
_symmetry.space_group_name_H-M   'P 1'
#
loop_
_entity.id
_entity.type
_entity.pdbx_description
1 polymer ?
#
loop_
_entity_poly.entity_id
_entity_poly.type
_entity_poly.pdbx_seq_one_letter_code
_entity_poly.pdbx_strand_id
1 'polypeptide(L)'
;KDAAEMEARLEAMASARQQASMGVTGEGVPMCGAGGSYGQPNQLDIDQAYILELELKGLLAMLKGQPAEAERWLQKASAVEDNASYSYGPPEVVKPSYELYGEWLLEQDRPEDALRQFERALERGPLRVRALRGKLGAARALGKEDMAGAVQQALDEIRAKSEAQQMGQRS
;
A
#
# COMPACT_ATOMS: atom_id res chain seq x y z
N LYS A 1 21.41 15.24 -0.35
CA LYS A 1 21.72 14.56 0.94
C LYS A 1 20.67 13.49 1.21
N ASP A 2 19.39 13.86 1.11
CA ASP A 2 18.26 12.97 1.40
C ASP A 2 18.19 11.72 0.50
N ALA A 3 18.49 11.84 -0.79
CA ALA A 3 18.51 10.70 -1.72
C ALA A 3 19.58 9.64 -1.35
N ALA A 4 20.78 10.07 -0.98
CA ALA A 4 21.88 9.16 -0.62
C ALA A 4 21.63 8.46 0.73
N GLU A 5 20.99 9.15 1.68
CA GLU A 5 20.56 8.53 2.95
C GLU A 5 19.44 7.51 2.71
N MET A 6 18.50 7.80 1.81
CA MET A 6 17.44 6.87 1.42
C MET A 6 17.99 5.63 0.71
N GLU A 7 19.00 5.77 -0.15
CA GLU A 7 19.72 4.65 -0.77
C GLU A 7 20.36 3.73 0.26
N ALA A 8 21.10 4.30 1.22
CA ALA A 8 21.73 3.50 2.28
C ALA A 8 20.69 2.75 3.13
N ARG A 9 19.54 3.39 3.42
CA ARG A 9 18.42 2.71 4.11
C ARG A 9 17.80 1.60 3.28
N LEU A 10 17.66 1.78 1.96
CA LEU A 10 17.15 0.76 1.04
C LEU A 10 18.06 -0.47 0.99
N GLU A 11 19.38 -0.28 0.97
CA GLU A 11 20.33 -1.39 1.03
C GLU A 11 20.22 -2.16 2.35
N ALA A 12 20.11 -1.43 3.47
CA ALA A 12 19.92 -2.04 4.78
C ALA A 12 18.60 -2.83 4.86
N MET A 13 17.50 -2.28 4.33
CA MET A 13 16.20 -2.98 4.26
C MET A 13 16.28 -4.24 3.41
N ALA A 14 16.92 -4.17 2.23
CA ALA A 14 17.07 -5.33 1.35
C ALA A 14 17.89 -6.45 2.02
N SER A 15 18.99 -6.09 2.68
CA SER A 15 19.81 -7.05 3.43
C SER A 15 19.04 -7.68 4.59
N ALA A 16 18.31 -6.88 5.38
CA ALA A 16 17.52 -7.37 6.51
C ALA A 16 16.41 -8.32 6.04
N ARG A 17 15.69 -7.97 4.96
CA ARG A 17 14.68 -8.83 4.35
C ARG A 17 15.28 -10.14 3.85
N GLN A 18 16.45 -10.11 3.22
CA GLN A 18 17.12 -11.32 2.75
C GLN A 18 17.49 -12.25 3.91
N GLN A 19 18.05 -11.71 4.99
CA GLN A 19 18.37 -12.48 6.20
C GLN A 19 17.10 -13.08 6.83
N ALA A 20 16.03 -12.30 6.96
CA ALA A 20 14.76 -12.77 7.49
C ALA A 20 14.15 -13.87 6.61
N SER A 21 14.23 -13.75 5.28
CA SER A 21 13.69 -14.75 4.35
C SER A 21 14.36 -16.12 4.46
N MET A 22 15.65 -16.18 4.82
CA MET A 22 16.34 -17.45 5.07
C MET A 22 15.81 -18.20 6.29
N GLY A 23 15.18 -17.49 7.24
CA GLY A 23 14.54 -18.09 8.41
C GLY A 23 13.10 -18.58 8.16
N VAL A 24 12.48 -18.17 7.05
CA VAL A 24 11.09 -18.50 6.69
C VAL A 24 11.01 -19.78 5.84
N THR A 25 12.13 -20.28 5.32
CA THR A 25 12.16 -21.48 4.47
C THR A 25 12.04 -22.77 5.30
N GLY A 26 10.81 -23.25 5.47
CA GLY A 26 10.52 -24.62 5.91
C GLY A 26 9.06 -24.81 6.33
N GLU A 27 8.32 -25.69 5.65
CA GLU A 27 7.01 -26.17 6.10
C GLU A 27 7.10 -26.70 7.54
N GLY A 28 6.26 -26.19 8.46
CA GLY A 28 6.07 -26.82 9.78
C GLY A 28 5.58 -25.90 10.90
N VAL A 29 4.31 -26.04 11.24
CA VAL A 29 3.66 -25.57 12.49
C VAL A 29 4.22 -26.36 13.71
N PRO A 30 3.76 -26.07 14.95
CA PRO A 30 4.41 -25.29 16.00
C PRO A 30 5.36 -26.14 16.89
N MET A 31 6.48 -25.60 17.35
CA MET A 31 7.26 -26.25 18.40
C MET A 31 6.74 -25.83 19.78
N CYS A 32 6.22 -26.80 20.53
CA CYS A 32 5.82 -26.69 21.92
C CYS A 32 6.92 -26.04 22.77
N GLY A 33 6.81 -24.74 22.98
CA GLY A 33 7.56 -23.97 23.97
C GLY A 33 6.61 -22.95 24.56
N ALA A 34 6.53 -22.88 25.89
CA ALA A 34 5.58 -22.06 26.65
C ALA A 34 5.84 -20.54 26.57
N GLY A 35 6.30 -20.03 25.43
CA GLY A 35 6.39 -18.62 25.09
C GLY A 35 5.89 -18.45 23.66
N GLY A 36 4.74 -17.80 23.50
CA GLY A 36 4.04 -17.70 22.22
C GLY A 36 4.94 -17.17 21.10
N SER A 37 4.67 -17.64 19.88
CA SER A 37 5.33 -17.29 18.61
C SER A 37 5.10 -15.82 18.19
N TYR A 38 5.25 -14.86 19.11
CA TYR A 38 5.20 -13.43 18.86
C TYR A 38 6.63 -12.95 18.59
N GLY A 39 7.01 -12.77 17.32
CA GLY A 39 8.27 -12.12 16.95
C GLY A 39 9.12 -12.77 15.86
N GLN A 40 8.72 -13.92 15.30
CA GLN A 40 9.40 -14.46 14.11
C GLN A 40 8.70 -13.99 12.83
N PRO A 41 9.43 -13.41 11.86
CA PRO A 41 8.85 -13.02 10.57
C PRO A 41 8.23 -14.23 9.87
N ASN A 42 7.04 -14.07 9.31
CA ASN A 42 6.41 -15.03 8.41
C ASN A 42 6.49 -14.53 6.95
N GLN A 43 5.98 -15.32 5.99
CA GLN A 43 6.05 -14.97 4.57
C GLN A 43 5.34 -13.65 4.25
N LEU A 44 4.22 -13.33 4.92
CA LEU A 44 3.52 -12.06 4.74
C LEU A 44 4.42 -10.88 5.14
N ASP A 45 5.16 -11.00 6.25
CA ASP A 45 6.07 -9.95 6.71
C ASP A 45 7.20 -9.69 5.69
N ILE A 46 7.71 -10.76 5.08
CA ILE A 46 8.73 -10.68 4.02
C ILE A 46 8.17 -9.99 2.78
N ASP A 47 6.96 -10.35 2.36
CA ASP A 47 6.30 -9.77 1.20
C ASP A 47 5.97 -8.29 1.43
N GLN A 48 5.47 -7.92 2.62
CA GLN A 48 5.22 -6.53 2.99
C GLN A 48 6.51 -5.70 3.01
N ALA A 49 7.58 -6.22 3.61
CA ALA A 49 8.88 -5.55 3.59
C ALA A 49 9.40 -5.35 2.16
N TYR A 50 9.14 -6.31 1.25
CA TYR A 50 9.53 -6.19 -0.14
C TYR A 50 8.71 -5.14 -0.89
N ILE A 51 7.39 -5.09 -0.67
CA ILE A 51 6.52 -4.06 -1.25
C ILE A 51 7.01 -2.67 -0.83
N LEU A 52 7.26 -2.46 0.47
CA LEU A 52 7.79 -1.21 0.99
C LEU A 52 9.15 -0.83 0.39
N GLU A 53 10.06 -1.80 0.22
CA GLU A 53 11.35 -1.58 -0.44
C GLU A 53 11.16 -1.08 -1.89
N LEU A 54 10.20 -1.65 -2.62
CA LEU A 54 9.88 -1.27 -3.99
C LEU A 54 9.23 0.12 -4.06
N GLU A 55 8.30 0.43 -3.16
CA GLU A 55 7.67 1.75 -3.07
C GLU A 55 8.71 2.85 -2.79
N LEU A 56 9.63 2.60 -1.85
CA LEU A 56 10.72 3.53 -1.52
C LEU A 56 11.68 3.72 -2.72
N LYS A 57 11.96 2.67 -3.50
CA LYS A 57 12.71 2.79 -4.76
C LYS A 57 11.97 3.66 -5.78
N GLY A 58 10.65 3.51 -5.89
CA GLY A 58 9.81 4.36 -6.72
C GLY A 58 9.89 5.83 -6.30
N LEU A 59 9.72 6.12 -5.01
CA LEU A 59 9.83 7.47 -4.44
C LEU A 59 11.22 8.08 -4.64
N LEU A 60 12.29 7.29 -4.47
CA LEU A 60 13.65 7.74 -4.74
C LEU A 60 13.85 8.11 -6.22
N ALA A 61 13.31 7.30 -7.13
CA ALA A 61 13.35 7.59 -8.57
C ALA A 61 12.56 8.87 -8.90
N MET A 62 11.41 9.11 -8.25
CA MET A 62 10.67 10.37 -8.37
C MET A 62 11.52 11.56 -7.92
N LEU A 63 12.17 11.48 -6.76
CA LEU A 63 13.06 12.53 -6.24
C LEU A 63 14.23 12.84 -7.17
N LYS A 64 14.68 11.85 -7.94
CA LYS A 64 15.75 11.99 -8.93
C LYS A 64 15.27 12.44 -10.31
N GLY A 65 13.96 12.66 -10.50
CA GLY A 65 13.39 13.00 -11.80
C GLY A 65 13.49 11.86 -12.82
N GLN A 66 13.34 10.61 -12.36
CA GLN A 66 13.45 9.39 -13.19
C GLN A 66 12.08 8.70 -13.32
N PRO A 67 11.13 9.26 -14.10
CA PRO A 67 9.74 8.79 -14.13
C PRO A 67 9.59 7.35 -14.63
N ALA A 68 10.38 6.93 -15.63
CA ALA A 68 10.33 5.56 -16.14
C ALA A 68 10.77 4.52 -15.09
N GLU A 69 11.77 4.85 -14.28
CA GLU A 69 12.26 3.98 -13.21
C GLU A 69 11.27 4.00 -12.02
N ALA A 70 10.68 5.15 -11.72
CA ALA A 70 9.61 5.26 -10.72
C ALA A 70 8.43 4.35 -11.09
N GLU A 71 7.92 4.44 -12.32
CA GLU A 71 6.82 3.59 -12.79
C GLU A 71 7.15 2.11 -12.68
N ARG A 72 8.35 1.72 -13.11
CA ARG A 72 8.82 0.33 -13.04
C ARG A 72 8.78 -0.21 -11.60
N TRP A 73 9.24 0.57 -10.63
CA TRP A 73 9.22 0.16 -9.23
C TRP A 73 7.80 0.08 -8.66
N LEU A 74 6.95 1.06 -8.98
CA LEU A 74 5.56 1.10 -8.51
C LEU A 74 4.73 -0.05 -9.09
N GLN A 75 4.87 -0.34 -10.39
CA GLN A 75 4.24 -1.51 -11.01
C GLN A 75 4.69 -2.82 -10.36
N LYS A 76 5.98 -2.93 -10.04
CA LYS A 76 6.51 -4.11 -9.37
C LYS A 76 5.97 -4.25 -7.95
N ALA A 77 5.84 -3.15 -7.20
CA ALA A 77 5.23 -3.16 -5.87
C ALA A 77 3.79 -3.68 -5.93
N SER A 78 2.97 -3.16 -6.86
CA SER A 78 1.60 -3.61 -7.09
C SER A 78 1.48 -5.07 -7.50
N ALA A 79 2.39 -5.56 -8.36
CA ALA A 79 2.41 -6.96 -8.74
C ALA A 79 2.78 -7.90 -7.56
N VAL A 80 3.67 -7.48 -6.66
CA VAL A 80 4.00 -8.25 -5.45
C VAL A 80 2.81 -8.26 -4.49
N GLU A 81 2.15 -7.12 -4.30
CA GLU A 81 0.95 -7.03 -3.45
C GLU A 81 -0.21 -7.89 -3.97
N ASP A 82 -0.40 -7.94 -5.29
CA ASP A 82 -1.37 -8.84 -5.93
C ASP A 82 -1.15 -10.29 -5.49
N ASN A 83 0.10 -10.73 -5.48
CA ASN A 83 0.48 -12.11 -5.14
C ASN A 83 0.54 -12.38 -3.63
N ALA A 84 0.86 -11.38 -2.81
CA ALA A 84 0.98 -11.50 -1.35
C ALA A 84 -0.36 -11.76 -0.64
N SER A 85 -1.49 -11.54 -1.32
CA SER A 85 -2.84 -11.70 -0.75
C SER A 85 -3.21 -13.13 -0.33
N TYR A 86 -2.36 -14.12 -0.63
CA TYR A 86 -2.65 -15.53 -0.36
C TYR A 86 -2.32 -15.95 1.09
N SER A 87 -1.72 -15.07 1.91
CA SER A 87 -1.29 -15.42 3.27
C SER A 87 -2.36 -15.11 4.32
N TYR A 88 -2.77 -16.14 5.07
CA TYR A 88 -3.79 -16.08 6.13
C TYR A 88 -3.36 -15.18 7.29
N GLY A 89 -4.05 -14.06 7.50
CA GLY A 89 -3.90 -13.21 8.69
C GLY A 89 -4.56 -11.84 8.47
N PRO A 90 -5.01 -11.16 9.54
CA PRO A 90 -5.47 -9.78 9.43
C PRO A 90 -4.30 -8.92 8.92
N PRO A 91 -4.43 -8.20 7.79
CA PRO A 91 -3.33 -7.42 7.26
C PRO A 91 -2.96 -6.30 8.23
N GLU A 92 -1.67 -6.20 8.59
CA GLU A 92 -1.14 -4.97 9.16
C GLU A 92 -1.25 -3.86 8.10
N VAL A 93 -1.73 -2.69 8.52
CA VAL A 93 -2.05 -1.58 7.61
C VAL A 93 -0.76 -0.91 7.13
N VAL A 94 -0.20 -1.44 6.05
CA VAL A 94 0.83 -0.79 5.22
C VAL A 94 0.13 0.07 4.16
N LYS A 95 0.76 1.16 3.68
CA LYS A 95 0.25 1.89 2.50
C LYS A 95 0.24 0.88 1.33
N PRO A 96 -0.90 0.52 0.75
CA PRO A 96 -0.92 -0.40 -0.37
C PRO A 96 -0.38 0.32 -1.61
N SER A 97 0.42 -0.40 -2.35
CA SER A 97 1.12 0.02 -3.56
C SER A 97 0.21 0.61 -4.62
N TYR A 98 -1.04 0.15 -4.72
CA TYR A 98 -2.04 0.70 -5.63
C TYR A 98 -2.35 2.19 -5.37
N GLU A 99 -2.38 2.61 -4.10
CA GLU A 99 -2.64 4.01 -3.77
C GLU A 99 -1.45 4.88 -4.18
N LEU A 100 -0.22 4.44 -3.89
CA LEU A 100 0.98 5.18 -4.27
C LEU A 100 1.11 5.28 -5.79
N TYR A 101 0.86 4.17 -6.49
CA TYR A 101 0.95 4.15 -7.95
C TYR A 101 -0.15 5.00 -8.59
N GLY A 102 -1.38 4.95 -8.07
CA GLY A 102 -2.48 5.80 -8.51
C GLY A 102 -2.20 7.29 -8.31
N GLU A 103 -1.63 7.68 -7.16
CA GLU A 103 -1.22 9.06 -6.89
C GLU A 103 -0.17 9.53 -7.90
N TRP A 104 0.87 8.73 -8.12
CA TRP A 104 1.91 9.04 -9.11
C TRP A 104 1.35 9.18 -10.53
N LEU A 105 0.44 8.29 -10.93
CA LEU A 105 -0.22 8.34 -12.25
C LEU A 105 -1.04 9.63 -12.44
N LEU A 106 -1.70 10.12 -11.39
CA LEU A 106 -2.36 11.44 -11.45
C LEU A 106 -1.36 12.57 -11.65
N GLU A 107 -0.20 12.53 -10.99
CA GLU A 107 0.88 13.50 -11.20
C GLU A 107 1.47 13.45 -12.62
N GLN A 108 1.32 12.32 -13.32
CA GLN A 108 1.73 12.14 -14.72
C GLN A 108 0.61 12.44 -15.73
N ASP A 109 -0.49 13.07 -15.31
CA ASP A 109 -1.67 13.34 -16.15
C ASP A 109 -2.26 12.05 -16.79
N ARG A 110 -2.23 10.92 -16.07
CA ARG A 110 -2.78 9.62 -16.48
C ARG A 110 -3.97 9.19 -15.60
N PRO A 111 -5.07 9.95 -15.59
CA PRO A 111 -6.18 9.70 -14.67
C PRO A 111 -6.96 8.41 -14.94
N GLU A 112 -7.02 7.92 -16.17
CA GLU A 112 -7.64 6.61 -16.48
C GLU A 112 -6.88 5.46 -15.83
N ASP A 113 -5.56 5.53 -15.83
CA ASP A 113 -4.70 4.51 -15.25
C ASP A 113 -4.74 4.57 -13.73
N ALA A 114 -4.71 5.79 -13.18
CA ALA A 114 -4.85 6.03 -11.75
C ALA A 114 -6.18 5.49 -11.22
N LEU A 115 -7.29 5.73 -11.94
CA LEU A 115 -8.60 5.22 -11.59
C LEU A 115 -8.60 3.70 -11.41
N ARG A 116 -7.95 2.97 -12.33
CA ARG A 116 -7.85 1.49 -12.24
C ARG A 116 -7.07 1.04 -11.00
N GLN A 117 -6.01 1.76 -10.62
CA GLN A 117 -5.26 1.45 -9.40
C GLN A 117 -6.12 1.67 -8.15
N PHE A 118 -6.84 2.79 -8.06
CA PHE A 118 -7.72 3.04 -6.91
C PHE A 118 -8.89 2.07 -6.84
N GLU A 119 -9.44 1.63 -7.97
CA GLU A 119 -10.47 0.59 -8.01
C GLU A 119 -9.93 -0.75 -7.48
N ARG A 120 -8.73 -1.15 -7.90
CA ARG A 120 -8.04 -2.34 -7.38
C ARG A 120 -7.83 -2.28 -5.87
N ALA A 121 -7.44 -1.12 -5.35
CA ALA A 121 -7.28 -0.89 -3.92
C ALA A 121 -8.62 -1.04 -3.16
N LEU A 122 -9.73 -0.59 -3.76
CA LEU A 122 -11.06 -0.64 -3.16
C LEU A 122 -11.70 -2.03 -3.24
N GLU A 123 -11.37 -2.85 -4.24
CA GLU A 123 -11.75 -4.28 -4.26
C GLU A 123 -11.25 -5.00 -3.00
N ARG A 124 -10.02 -4.67 -2.57
CA ARG A 124 -9.36 -5.26 -1.40
C ARG A 124 -9.72 -4.57 -0.08
N GLY A 125 -10.03 -3.27 -0.15
CA GLY A 125 -10.44 -2.46 1.00
C GLY A 125 -11.60 -1.52 0.65
N PRO A 126 -12.86 -1.99 0.68
CA PRO A 126 -14.01 -1.22 0.18
C PRO A 126 -14.25 0.17 0.81
N LEU A 127 -13.71 0.43 2.01
CA LEU A 127 -13.86 1.69 2.73
C LEU A 127 -12.53 2.41 2.97
N ARG A 128 -11.51 2.07 2.17
CA ARG A 128 -10.17 2.62 2.25
C ARG A 128 -10.19 4.08 1.82
N VAL A 129 -10.24 4.98 2.80
CA VAL A 129 -10.42 6.44 2.60
C VAL A 129 -9.39 7.04 1.64
N ARG A 130 -8.14 6.59 1.68
CA ARG A 130 -7.09 7.09 0.78
C ARG A 130 -7.38 6.71 -0.69
N ALA A 131 -7.72 5.45 -0.96
CA ALA A 131 -8.13 5.01 -2.29
C ALA A 131 -9.41 5.71 -2.78
N LEU A 132 -10.40 5.95 -1.91
CA LEU A 132 -11.60 6.72 -2.25
C LEU A 132 -11.26 8.16 -2.67
N ARG A 133 -10.36 8.84 -1.95
CA ARG A 133 -9.91 10.20 -2.32
C ARG A 133 -9.18 10.22 -3.65
N GLY A 134 -8.31 9.23 -3.89
CA GLY A 134 -7.63 9.06 -5.18
C GLY A 134 -8.63 8.84 -6.32
N LYS A 135 -9.59 7.93 -6.13
CA LYS A 135 -10.67 7.67 -7.08
C LYS A 135 -11.49 8.92 -7.38
N LEU A 136 -11.80 9.73 -6.37
CA LEU A 136 -12.49 11.01 -6.53
C LEU A 136 -11.69 11.99 -7.40
N GLY A 137 -10.38 12.11 -7.14
CA GLY A 137 -9.48 12.95 -7.93
C GLY A 137 -9.42 12.50 -9.40
N ALA A 138 -9.25 11.20 -9.62
CA ALA A 138 -9.23 10.61 -10.96
C ALA A 138 -10.57 10.80 -11.69
N ALA A 139 -11.70 10.56 -11.02
CA ALA A 139 -13.02 10.74 -11.61
C ALA A 139 -13.26 12.19 -12.04
N ARG A 140 -12.86 13.17 -11.23
CA ARG A 140 -12.95 14.60 -11.57
C ARG A 140 -12.05 14.97 -12.76
N ALA A 141 -10.82 14.49 -12.78
CA ALA A 141 -9.90 14.72 -13.91
C ALA A 141 -10.46 14.15 -15.24
N LEU A 142 -11.25 13.08 -15.17
CA LEU A 142 -11.92 12.45 -16.32
C LEU A 142 -13.29 13.06 -16.68
N GLY A 143 -13.79 14.04 -15.91
CA GLY A 143 -15.14 14.58 -16.07
C GLY A 143 -16.26 13.57 -15.77
N LYS A 144 -15.99 12.53 -14.98
CA LYS A 144 -16.96 11.49 -14.58
C LYS A 144 -17.75 11.95 -13.35
N GLU A 145 -18.60 12.96 -13.52
CA GLU A 145 -19.31 13.63 -12.42
C GLU A 145 -20.20 12.68 -11.60
N ASP A 146 -20.92 11.75 -12.23
CA ASP A 146 -21.75 10.78 -11.51
C ASP A 146 -20.91 9.90 -10.56
N MET A 147 -19.73 9.47 -11.05
CA MET A 147 -18.79 8.68 -10.26
C MET A 147 -18.19 9.52 -9.13
N ALA A 148 -17.79 10.77 -9.42
CA ALA A 148 -17.25 11.67 -8.42
C ALA A 148 -18.28 11.95 -7.31
N GLY A 149 -19.55 12.17 -7.67
CA GLY A 149 -20.65 12.35 -6.73
C GLY A 149 -20.85 11.15 -5.82
N ALA A 150 -20.90 9.94 -6.38
CA ALA A 150 -21.05 8.70 -5.61
C ALA A 150 -19.89 8.46 -4.63
N VAL A 151 -18.64 8.71 -5.07
CA VAL A 151 -17.45 8.55 -4.22
C VAL A 151 -17.41 9.59 -3.11
N GLN A 152 -17.80 10.84 -3.42
CA GLN A 152 -17.91 11.90 -2.41
C GLN A 152 -18.93 11.55 -1.33
N GLN A 153 -20.11 11.06 -1.72
CA GLN A 153 -21.12 10.61 -0.77
C GLN A 153 -20.59 9.51 0.16
N ALA A 154 -19.89 8.51 -0.39
CA ALA A 154 -19.29 7.45 0.43
C ALA A 154 -18.28 7.99 1.45
N LEU A 155 -17.45 8.97 1.07
CA LEU A 155 -16.51 9.63 1.97
C LEU A 155 -17.23 10.39 3.10
N ASP A 156 -18.31 11.09 2.78
CA ASP A 156 -19.10 11.85 3.74
C ASP A 156 -19.81 10.93 4.75
N GLU A 157 -20.33 9.79 4.29
CA GLU A 157 -20.92 8.75 5.15
C GLU A 157 -19.90 8.15 6.12
N ILE A 158 -18.67 7.87 5.66
CA ILE A 158 -17.58 7.38 6.52
C ILE A 158 -17.26 8.42 7.59
N ARG A 159 -17.16 9.69 7.21
CA ARG A 159 -16.89 10.80 8.14
C ARG A 159 -17.98 10.90 9.20
N ALA A 160 -19.25 10.93 8.79
CA ALA A 160 -20.38 11.04 9.72
C ALA A 160 -20.42 9.89 10.74
N LYS A 161 -20.16 8.65 10.29
CA LYS A 161 -20.08 7.48 11.18
C LYS A 161 -18.93 7.61 12.19
N SER A 162 -17.76 8.08 11.74
CA SER A 162 -16.61 8.27 12.62
C SER A 162 -16.84 9.33 13.71
N GLU A 163 -17.53 10.41 13.38
CA GLU A 163 -17.88 11.50 14.31
C GLU A 163 -18.90 11.02 15.36
N ALA A 164 -19.94 10.29 14.93
CA ALA A 164 -20.93 9.70 15.83
C ALA A 164 -20.31 8.70 16.82
N GLN A 165 -19.37 7.87 16.37
CA GLN A 165 -18.66 6.91 17.22
C GLN A 165 -17.80 7.59 18.29
N GLN A 166 -17.16 8.71 17.95
CA GLN A 166 -16.38 9.50 18.91
C GLN A 166 -17.25 10.21 19.96
N MET A 167 -18.46 10.64 19.60
CA MET A 167 -19.41 11.24 20.55
C MET A 167 -19.99 10.22 21.52
N GLY A 168 -20.29 9.00 21.04
CA GLY A 168 -20.78 7.90 21.88
C GLY A 168 -19.76 7.36 22.88
N GLN A 169 -18.45 7.46 22.59
CA GLN A 169 -17.37 7.05 23.50
C GLN A 169 -17.02 8.08 24.58
N ARG A 170 -17.56 9.30 24.48
CA ARG A 170 -17.33 10.41 25.42
C ARG A 170 -18.48 10.62 26.41
N SER A 171 -19.54 9.82 26.30
CA SER A 171 -20.74 9.84 27.17
C SER A 171 -20.65 8.72 28.20
#